data_AF-A0A949ICN7-F1
#
_entry.id   AF-A0A949ICN7-F1
#
_cell.length_a   1.000
_cell.length_b   1.000
_cell.length_c   1.000
_cell.angle_alpha   90.00
_cell.angle_beta   90.00
_cell.angle_gamma   90.00
#
_symmetry.space_group_name_H-M   'P 1'
#
loop_
_entity.id
_entity.type
_entity.pdbx_description
1 polymer ?
#
loop_
_entity_poly.entity_id
_entity_poly.type
_entity_poly.pdbx_seq_one_letter_code
_entity_poly.pdbx_strand_id
1 'polypeptide(L)'
;MRRVLALLGLLVATGGAQALSIVTWNTEFLMDARQFEAWRSACDAAGWDDAASTRHRHEPLAPCDALSGLSPRGERVSKPLRTWADYQDKLAALRERATELDADVLLLQEAGGAAAVAQLLPAGRYRIYTTEGAARTALHLAVAVKIDVPLIAPPTPYLPLAVTVGTRYGPRQLRP
;
A
#
# COMPACT_ATOMS: atom_id res chain seq x y z
N MET A 1 -22.34 56.69 32.15
CA MET A 1 -21.31 56.69 31.10
C MET A 1 -20.26 55.63 31.45
N ARG A 2 -20.29 54.45 30.80
CA ARG A 2 -19.28 53.40 30.94
C ARG A 2 -18.69 53.11 29.56
N ARG A 3 -17.35 53.21 29.49
CA ARG A 3 -16.52 53.03 28.30
C ARG A 3 -16.50 51.55 27.90
N VAL A 4 -16.71 51.25 26.62
CA VAL A 4 -16.44 49.93 26.04
C VAL A 4 -15.03 49.97 25.47
N LEU A 5 -14.11 49.21 26.08
CA LEU A 5 -12.80 48.90 25.47
C LEU A 5 -13.00 47.74 24.50
N ALA A 6 -12.72 47.98 23.21
CA ALA A 6 -12.53 46.93 22.23
C ALA A 6 -11.10 46.39 22.37
N LEU A 7 -10.97 45.15 22.84
CA LEU A 7 -9.73 44.39 22.79
C LEU A 7 -9.59 43.83 21.36
N LEU A 8 -8.65 44.39 20.58
CA LEU A 8 -8.13 43.74 19.39
C LEU A 8 -7.27 42.56 19.84
N GLY A 9 -7.82 41.35 19.69
CA GLY A 9 -7.06 40.11 19.81
C GLY A 9 -6.12 39.98 18.62
N LEU A 10 -4.81 40.07 18.88
CA LEU A 10 -3.76 39.76 17.92
C LEU A 10 -3.82 38.23 17.64
N LEU A 11 -4.34 37.85 16.47
CA LEU A 11 -4.22 36.47 15.97
C LEU A 11 -2.76 36.23 15.57
N VAL A 12 -1.99 35.67 16.49
CA VAL A 12 -0.70 35.04 16.14
C VAL A 12 -1.05 33.76 15.41
N ALA A 13 -0.87 33.74 14.09
CA ALA A 13 -0.88 32.52 13.31
C ALA A 13 0.35 31.69 13.71
N THR A 14 0.22 30.84 14.73
CA THR A 14 1.16 29.75 14.94
C THR A 14 0.93 28.78 13.80
N GLY A 15 1.72 28.89 12.74
CA GLY A 15 1.82 27.86 11.70
C GLY A 15 2.29 26.57 12.35
N GLY A 16 1.35 25.76 12.83
CA GLY A 16 1.64 24.47 13.44
C GLY A 16 2.28 23.57 12.39
N ALA A 17 3.47 23.05 12.68
CA ALA A 17 4.06 21.99 11.87
C ALA A 17 3.10 20.78 11.90
N GLN A 18 2.38 20.53 10.80
CA GLN A 18 1.66 19.27 10.66
C GLN A 18 2.69 18.14 10.61
N ALA A 19 2.52 17.14 11.48
CA ALA A 19 3.35 15.94 11.45
C ALA A 19 3.03 15.13 10.20
N LEU A 20 4.05 14.76 9.44
CA LEU A 20 3.91 13.95 8.24
C LEU A 20 3.66 12.48 8.62
N SER A 21 2.57 11.89 8.14
CA SER A 21 2.27 10.46 8.34
C SER A 21 2.88 9.61 7.23
N ILE A 22 3.86 8.77 7.57
CA ILE A 22 4.50 7.84 6.62
C ILE A 22 4.24 6.40 7.08
N VAL A 23 3.63 5.61 6.21
CA VAL A 23 3.36 4.19 6.50
C VAL A 23 4.12 3.31 5.53
N THR A 24 4.81 2.31 6.08
CA THR A 24 5.36 1.20 5.30
C THR A 24 4.41 0.02 5.34
N TRP A 25 4.13 -0.55 4.17
CA TRP A 25 3.09 -1.57 4.04
C TRP A 25 3.47 -2.62 2.99
N ASN A 26 3.53 -3.88 3.41
CA ASN A 26 3.54 -5.00 2.49
C ASN A 26 2.11 -5.31 2.05
N THR A 27 1.87 -5.24 0.74
CA THR A 27 0.55 -5.42 0.12
C THR A 27 0.28 -6.88 -0.32
N GLU A 28 1.19 -7.78 0.05
CA GLU A 28 1.12 -9.23 -0.11
C GLU A 28 0.84 -9.62 -1.56
N PHE A 29 1.74 -9.29 -2.49
CA PHE A 29 1.52 -9.48 -3.94
C PHE A 29 0.27 -8.72 -4.45
N LEU A 30 0.33 -7.39 -4.43
CA LEU A 30 -0.67 -6.55 -5.08
C LEU A 30 -0.47 -6.62 -6.60
N MET A 31 -1.52 -6.89 -7.35
CA MET A 31 -1.52 -7.17 -8.78
C MET A 31 -2.68 -6.42 -9.41
N ASP A 32 -2.53 -6.00 -10.66
CA ASP A 32 -3.69 -5.67 -11.48
C ASP A 32 -4.35 -6.91 -12.10
N ALA A 33 -5.50 -6.71 -12.75
CA ALA A 33 -6.27 -7.80 -13.34
C ALA A 33 -5.47 -8.61 -14.39
N ARG A 34 -4.62 -7.93 -15.18
CA ARG A 34 -3.81 -8.59 -16.21
C ARG A 34 -2.71 -9.43 -15.56
N GLN A 35 -2.05 -8.90 -14.54
CA GLN A 35 -1.00 -9.59 -13.79
C GLN A 35 -1.57 -10.79 -13.04
N PHE A 36 -2.71 -10.63 -12.37
CA PHE A 36 -3.37 -11.71 -11.67
C PHE A 36 -3.75 -12.84 -12.64
N GLU A 37 -4.33 -12.52 -13.79
CA GLU A 37 -4.73 -13.54 -14.76
C GLU A 37 -3.52 -14.29 -15.36
N ALA A 38 -2.43 -13.56 -15.66
CA ALA A 38 -1.20 -14.18 -16.14
C ALA A 38 -0.57 -15.10 -15.08
N TRP A 39 -0.52 -14.65 -13.83
CA TRP A 39 -0.04 -15.44 -12.69
C TRP A 39 -0.90 -16.70 -12.47
N ARG A 40 -2.23 -16.52 -12.38
CA ARG A 40 -3.20 -17.61 -12.22
C ARG A 40 -3.06 -18.66 -13.31
N SER A 41 -3.03 -18.24 -14.57
CA SER A 41 -2.91 -19.15 -15.72
C SER A 41 -1.62 -19.95 -15.69
N ALA A 42 -0.49 -19.32 -15.33
CA ALA A 42 0.78 -20.01 -15.19
C ALA A 42 0.75 -21.06 -14.07
N CYS A 43 0.15 -20.72 -12.93
CA CYS A 43 0.04 -21.62 -11.78
C CYS A 43 -0.97 -22.76 -12.00
N ASP A 44 -2.08 -22.50 -12.71
CA ASP A 44 -3.01 -23.54 -13.17
C ASP A 44 -2.28 -24.58 -14.05
N ALA A 45 -1.45 -24.11 -14.99
CA ALA A 45 -0.67 -24.99 -15.87
C ALA A 45 0.45 -25.76 -15.14
N ALA A 46 1.02 -25.17 -14.08
CA ALA A 46 2.06 -25.80 -13.28
C ALA A 46 1.54 -26.80 -12.24
N GLY A 47 0.23 -26.78 -11.96
CA GLY A 47 -0.41 -27.60 -10.94
C GLY A 47 -0.11 -27.09 -9.54
N TRP A 48 -0.90 -26.10 -9.07
CA TRP A 48 -0.78 -25.46 -7.75
C TRP A 48 -0.24 -26.39 -6.65
N ASP A 49 0.94 -26.07 -6.14
CA ASP A 49 1.45 -26.62 -4.89
C ASP A 49 1.34 -25.54 -3.81
N ASP A 50 0.30 -25.64 -2.97
CA ASP A 50 0.04 -24.70 -1.89
C ASP A 50 1.04 -24.85 -0.73
N ALA A 51 1.82 -25.94 -0.67
CA ALA A 51 2.91 -26.02 0.29
C ALA A 51 3.96 -24.97 -0.08
N ALA A 52 4.62 -24.38 0.92
CA ALA A 52 5.70 -23.41 0.70
C ALA A 52 6.81 -24.08 -0.15
N SER A 53 6.70 -23.95 -1.48
CA SER A 53 7.47 -24.73 -2.43
C SER A 53 8.17 -23.75 -3.36
N THR A 54 9.49 -23.82 -3.34
CA THR A 54 10.31 -23.06 -4.28
C THR A 54 10.24 -23.62 -5.71
N ARG A 55 9.51 -24.72 -5.92
CA ARG A 55 9.46 -25.48 -7.18
C ARG A 55 8.79 -24.71 -8.32
N HIS A 56 7.89 -23.78 -8.02
CA HIS A 56 7.08 -23.08 -9.01
C HIS A 56 7.34 -21.57 -9.02
N ARG A 57 8.61 -21.17 -8.88
CA ARG A 57 9.04 -19.79 -9.16
C ARG A 57 9.13 -19.57 -10.67
N HIS A 58 8.18 -18.81 -11.20
CA HIS A 58 8.17 -18.42 -12.60
C HIS A 58 8.54 -16.95 -12.70
N GLU A 59 9.82 -16.57 -12.69
CA GLU A 59 10.16 -15.19 -13.02
C GLU A 59 9.67 -14.86 -14.45
N PRO A 60 9.04 -13.70 -14.69
CA PRO A 60 8.93 -12.57 -13.76
C PRO A 60 7.82 -12.67 -12.71
N LEU A 61 6.85 -13.58 -12.82
CA LEU A 61 5.68 -13.73 -11.96
C LEU A 61 5.99 -14.03 -10.49
N ALA A 62 4.99 -13.76 -9.64
CA ALA A 62 5.01 -14.21 -8.25
C ALA A 62 5.04 -15.74 -8.15
N PRO A 63 5.58 -16.31 -7.05
CA PRO A 63 5.44 -17.73 -6.74
C PRO A 63 3.97 -18.18 -6.70
N CYS A 64 3.68 -19.44 -7.01
CA CYS A 64 2.31 -19.95 -6.99
C CYS A 64 1.73 -20.11 -5.57
N ASP A 65 2.57 -20.23 -4.55
CA ASP A 65 2.16 -20.28 -3.15
C ASP A 65 1.91 -18.89 -2.53
N ALA A 66 2.20 -17.81 -3.28
CA ALA A 66 2.13 -16.41 -2.83
C ALA A 66 0.78 -16.03 -2.20
N LEU A 67 -0.32 -16.60 -2.71
CA LEU A 67 -1.68 -16.35 -2.23
C LEU A 67 -2.37 -17.66 -1.80
N SER A 68 -1.61 -18.63 -1.31
CA SER A 68 -2.12 -19.91 -0.79
C SER A 68 -2.96 -19.75 0.48
N GLY A 69 -2.82 -18.63 1.19
CA GLY A 69 -3.44 -18.40 2.49
C GLY A 69 -2.82 -19.24 3.62
N LEU A 70 -1.63 -19.82 3.39
CA LEU A 70 -0.82 -20.44 4.42
C LEU A 70 0.18 -19.46 5.03
N SER A 71 0.45 -19.62 6.33
CA SER A 71 1.59 -18.99 6.98
C SER A 71 2.90 -19.67 6.53
N PRO A 72 4.08 -19.05 6.79
CA PRO A 72 5.36 -19.71 6.55
C PRO A 72 5.56 -21.03 7.32
N ARG A 73 4.76 -21.27 8.36
CA ARG A 73 4.74 -22.53 9.13
C ARG A 73 3.76 -23.57 8.58
N GLY A 74 3.03 -23.25 7.50
CA GLY A 74 2.04 -24.13 6.88
C GLY A 74 0.65 -24.06 7.51
N GLU A 75 0.38 -23.10 8.40
CA GLU A 75 -0.93 -22.95 9.06
C GLU A 75 -1.89 -22.18 8.15
N ARG A 76 -3.16 -22.62 8.05
CA ARG A 76 -4.18 -21.88 7.29
C ARG A 76 -4.54 -20.59 8.04
N VAL A 77 -4.28 -19.45 7.43
CA VAL A 77 -4.55 -18.12 7.99
C VAL A 77 -5.56 -17.33 7.15
N SER A 78 -5.73 -17.68 5.87
CA SER A 78 -6.82 -17.18 5.02
C SER A 78 -7.20 -18.23 3.96
N LYS A 79 -8.31 -17.98 3.23
CA LYS A 79 -8.62 -18.77 2.03
C LYS A 79 -7.56 -18.55 0.94
N PRO A 80 -7.22 -19.59 0.14
CA PRO A 80 -6.38 -19.39 -1.05
C PRO A 80 -7.11 -18.50 -2.07
N LEU A 81 -6.38 -17.59 -2.72
CA LEU A 81 -6.94 -16.66 -3.70
C LEU A 81 -6.66 -17.17 -5.11
N ARG A 82 -7.58 -17.98 -5.65
CA ARG A 82 -7.41 -18.65 -6.95
C ARG A 82 -8.22 -18.01 -8.07
N THR A 83 -9.28 -17.29 -7.74
CA THR A 83 -10.12 -16.60 -8.72
C THR A 83 -9.97 -15.09 -8.61
N TRP A 84 -10.32 -14.38 -9.69
CA TRP A 84 -10.34 -12.91 -9.63
C TRP A 84 -11.33 -12.39 -8.59
N ALA A 85 -12.44 -13.11 -8.35
CA ALA A 85 -13.39 -12.76 -7.30
C ALA A 85 -12.75 -12.85 -5.90
N ASP A 86 -12.00 -13.91 -5.60
CA ASP A 86 -11.26 -14.02 -4.33
C ASP A 86 -10.25 -12.88 -4.17
N TYR A 87 -9.59 -12.53 -5.26
CA TYR A 87 -8.65 -11.41 -5.28
C TYR A 87 -9.34 -10.06 -5.03
N GLN A 88 -10.54 -9.86 -5.58
CA GLN A 88 -11.33 -8.66 -5.36
C GLN A 88 -11.71 -8.50 -3.89
N ASP A 89 -12.03 -9.59 -3.18
CA ASP A 89 -12.29 -9.55 -1.73
C ASP A 89 -11.07 -9.05 -0.96
N LYS A 90 -9.87 -9.57 -1.29
CA LYS A 90 -8.60 -9.08 -0.72
C LYS A 90 -8.41 -7.59 -1.03
N LEU A 91 -8.60 -7.19 -2.29
CA LEU A 91 -8.43 -5.82 -2.72
C LEU A 91 -9.39 -4.86 -1.99
N ALA A 92 -10.63 -5.28 -1.72
CA ALA A 92 -11.58 -4.51 -0.93
C ALA A 92 -11.08 -4.30 0.51
N ALA A 93 -10.58 -5.35 1.17
CA ALA A 93 -10.02 -5.25 2.51
C ALA A 93 -8.76 -4.36 2.55
N LEU A 94 -7.92 -4.43 1.52
CA LEU A 94 -6.79 -3.52 1.37
C LEU A 94 -7.26 -2.06 1.17
N ARG A 95 -8.27 -1.79 0.34
CA ARG A 95 -8.82 -0.43 0.13
C ARG A 95 -9.38 0.18 1.41
N GLU A 96 -10.12 -0.62 2.18
CA GLU A 96 -10.62 -0.21 3.50
C GLU A 96 -9.43 0.17 4.39
N ARG A 97 -8.41 -0.68 4.45
CA ARG A 97 -7.21 -0.42 5.25
C ARG A 97 -6.46 0.84 4.80
N ALA A 98 -6.32 1.07 3.50
CA ALA A 98 -5.69 2.27 2.97
C ALA A 98 -6.47 3.54 3.37
N THR A 99 -7.80 3.45 3.39
CA THR A 99 -8.70 4.53 3.82
C THR A 99 -8.57 4.81 5.31
N GLU A 100 -8.49 3.77 6.14
CA GLU A 100 -8.28 3.92 7.59
C GLU A 100 -6.90 4.51 7.93
N LEU A 101 -5.86 4.10 7.20
CA LEU A 101 -4.51 4.60 7.41
C LEU A 101 -4.39 6.08 7.06
N ASP A 102 -5.08 6.51 5.99
CA ASP A 102 -5.07 7.85 5.41
C ASP A 102 -3.70 8.54 5.49
N ALA A 103 -2.62 7.80 5.18
CA ALA A 103 -1.25 8.27 5.33
C ALA A 103 -0.91 9.29 4.25
N ASP A 104 -0.08 10.28 4.59
CA ASP A 104 0.39 11.29 3.64
C ASP A 104 1.35 10.69 2.62
N VAL A 105 2.14 9.71 3.06
CA VAL A 105 3.02 8.90 2.24
C VAL A 105 2.84 7.42 2.58
N LEU A 106 2.60 6.61 1.55
CA LEU A 106 2.60 5.15 1.61
C LEU A 106 3.82 4.60 0.88
N LEU A 107 4.61 3.79 1.58
CA LEU A 107 5.72 3.02 1.03
C LEU A 107 5.28 1.56 0.91
N LEU A 108 4.95 1.15 -0.30
CA LEU A 108 4.32 -0.14 -0.60
C LEU A 108 5.36 -1.14 -1.09
N GLN A 109 5.35 -2.32 -0.49
CA GLN A 109 6.13 -3.48 -0.90
C GLN A 109 5.23 -4.49 -1.61
N GLU A 110 5.84 -5.29 -2.48
CA GLU A 110 5.17 -6.31 -3.29
C GLU A 110 4.04 -5.76 -4.18
N ALA A 111 4.26 -4.57 -4.74
CA ALA A 111 3.33 -3.94 -5.66
C ALA A 111 3.60 -4.33 -7.11
N GLY A 112 2.57 -4.71 -7.86
CA GLY A 112 2.68 -5.11 -9.26
C GLY A 112 3.00 -3.96 -10.22
N GLY A 113 2.98 -2.71 -9.76
CA GLY A 113 3.21 -1.54 -10.62
C GLY A 113 2.16 -0.47 -10.42
N ALA A 114 2.15 0.53 -11.30
CA ALA A 114 1.33 1.72 -11.08
C ALA A 114 -0.17 1.42 -11.15
N ALA A 115 -0.59 0.56 -12.08
CA ALA A 115 -1.99 0.16 -12.24
C ALA A 115 -2.50 -0.67 -11.03
N ALA A 116 -1.66 -1.52 -10.45
CA ALA A 116 -1.98 -2.28 -9.25
C ALA A 116 -2.18 -1.34 -8.04
N VAL A 117 -1.29 -0.36 -7.85
CA VAL A 117 -1.38 0.63 -6.76
C VAL A 117 -2.57 1.57 -6.96
N ALA A 118 -2.87 1.98 -8.19
CA ALA A 118 -4.00 2.86 -8.48
C ALA A 118 -5.35 2.22 -8.11
N GLN A 119 -5.44 0.88 -8.13
CA GLN A 119 -6.64 0.18 -7.67
C GLN A 119 -6.78 0.20 -6.15
N LEU A 120 -5.68 0.29 -5.39
CA LEU A 120 -5.69 0.28 -3.93
C LEU A 120 -6.16 1.61 -3.34
N LEU A 121 -5.84 2.73 -4.00
CA LEU A 121 -5.97 4.07 -3.46
C LEU A 121 -7.19 4.82 -4.02
N PRO A 122 -7.77 5.77 -3.25
CA PRO A 122 -8.80 6.66 -3.77
C PRO A 122 -8.30 7.40 -5.04
N ALA A 123 -9.11 7.35 -6.10
CA ALA A 123 -8.76 7.93 -7.38
C ALA A 123 -8.42 9.43 -7.26
N GLY A 124 -7.32 9.84 -7.88
CA GLY A 124 -6.90 11.25 -7.91
C GLY A 124 -6.44 11.83 -6.58
N ARG A 125 -6.27 11.02 -5.52
CA ARG A 125 -5.80 11.53 -4.21
C ARG A 125 -4.28 11.42 -4.04
N TYR A 126 -3.63 10.52 -4.77
CA TYR A 126 -2.20 10.23 -4.64
C TYR A 126 -1.47 10.33 -5.98
N ARG A 127 -0.22 10.84 -5.95
CA ARG A 127 0.78 10.63 -6.99
C ARG A 127 1.48 9.30 -6.72
N ILE A 128 1.61 8.45 -7.74
CA ILE A 128 2.17 7.10 -7.61
C ILE A 128 3.50 7.04 -8.35
N TYR A 129 4.54 6.59 -7.67
CA TYR A 129 5.86 6.30 -8.21
C TYR A 129 6.15 4.83 -7.99
N THR A 130 6.68 4.13 -8.98
CA THR A 130 6.96 2.69 -8.90
C THR A 130 8.36 2.37 -9.40
N THR A 131 8.90 1.23 -8.97
CA THR A 131 10.11 0.65 -9.56
C THR A 131 9.79 -0.31 -10.71
N GLU A 132 8.58 -0.22 -11.26
CA GLU A 132 8.17 -0.98 -12.44
C GLU A 132 9.11 -0.67 -13.61
N GLY A 133 9.59 -1.72 -14.29
CA GLY A 133 10.60 -1.60 -15.35
C GLY A 133 12.05 -1.41 -14.88
N ALA A 134 12.31 -1.21 -13.59
CA ALA A 134 13.68 -1.12 -13.05
C ALA A 134 14.29 -2.49 -12.69
N ALA A 135 13.47 -3.50 -12.45
CA ALA A 135 13.89 -4.87 -12.14
C ALA A 135 13.06 -5.90 -12.93
N ARG A 136 13.61 -7.10 -13.14
CA ARG A 136 12.94 -8.20 -13.86
C ARG A 136 11.89 -8.95 -13.02
N THR A 137 11.63 -8.51 -11.80
CA THR A 137 10.65 -9.12 -10.88
C THR A 137 9.25 -8.56 -11.15
N ALA A 138 8.18 -9.34 -10.96
CA ALA A 138 6.79 -8.85 -11.03
C ALA A 138 6.38 -8.04 -9.80
N LEU A 139 7.25 -7.93 -8.81
CA LEU A 139 7.01 -7.23 -7.57
C LEU A 139 7.98 -6.08 -7.45
N HIS A 140 7.41 -4.90 -7.30
CA HIS A 140 8.08 -3.62 -7.26
C HIS A 140 7.83 -2.94 -5.92
N LEU A 141 8.65 -1.95 -5.64
CA LEU A 141 8.35 -0.96 -4.61
C LEU A 141 7.50 0.13 -5.24
N ALA A 142 6.57 0.67 -4.47
CA ALA A 142 5.84 1.86 -4.86
C ALA A 142 5.80 2.89 -3.74
N VAL A 143 5.81 4.15 -4.12
CA VAL A 143 5.58 5.28 -3.23
C VAL A 143 4.33 5.99 -3.69
N ALA A 144 3.34 6.10 -2.83
CA ALA A 144 2.16 6.93 -3.08
C ALA A 144 2.16 8.13 -2.13
N VAL A 145 2.13 9.34 -2.69
CA VAL A 145 2.15 10.60 -1.93
C VAL A 145 0.86 11.35 -2.20
N LYS A 146 0.14 11.78 -1.16
CA LYS A 146 -1.07 12.59 -1.38
C LYS A 146 -0.73 13.85 -2.19
N ILE A 147 -1.66 14.29 -3.05
CA ILE A 147 -1.42 15.41 -3.96
C ILE A 147 -1.25 16.74 -3.22
N ASP A 148 -1.92 16.91 -2.08
CA ASP A 148 -1.86 18.10 -1.23
C ASP A 148 -0.61 18.15 -0.34
N VAL A 149 0.14 17.06 -0.23
CA VAL A 149 1.43 17.04 0.48
C VAL A 149 2.48 17.75 -0.38
N PRO A 150 3.05 18.88 0.09
CA PRO A 150 4.09 19.56 -0.64
C PRO A 150 5.37 18.71 -0.62
N LEU A 151 5.80 18.24 -1.78
CA LEU A 151 7.14 17.68 -1.95
C LEU A 151 8.12 18.85 -1.88
N ILE A 152 8.81 18.99 -0.75
CA ILE A 152 9.75 20.09 -0.49
C ILE A 152 10.84 20.10 -1.58
N ALA A 153 10.98 21.22 -2.29
CA ALA A 153 12.20 21.56 -3.01
C ALA A 153 13.29 21.95 -1.98
N PRO A 154 14.56 21.56 -2.13
CA PRO A 154 15.58 21.80 -1.10
C PRO A 154 15.98 23.29 -1.02
N PRO A 155 16.45 23.82 0.12
CA PRO A 155 15.78 23.89 1.43
C PRO A 155 15.61 25.35 1.93
N THR A 156 14.64 25.58 2.81
CA THR A 156 14.66 26.64 3.84
C THR A 156 14.71 25.98 5.23
N PRO A 157 15.26 26.63 6.27
CA PRO A 157 15.84 25.94 7.43
C PRO A 157 14.80 25.16 8.25
N TYR A 158 15.20 23.94 8.57
CA TYR A 158 14.52 22.87 9.30
C TYR A 158 13.58 23.34 10.43
N LEU A 159 12.28 23.14 10.21
CA LEU A 159 11.35 22.86 11.30
C LEU A 159 11.48 21.37 11.68
N PRO A 160 11.34 21.00 12.96
CA PRO A 160 11.39 19.61 13.38
C PRO A 160 10.21 18.84 12.75
N LEU A 161 10.53 17.97 11.79
CA LEU A 161 9.59 17.02 11.20
C LEU A 161 9.40 15.87 12.20
N ALA A 162 8.24 15.81 12.87
CA ALA A 162 7.86 14.62 13.62
C ALA A 162 7.45 13.53 12.62
N VAL A 163 8.31 12.53 12.42
CA VAL A 163 8.02 11.36 11.56
C VAL A 163 7.52 10.23 12.44
N THR A 164 6.26 9.83 12.26
CA THR A 164 5.75 8.58 12.84
C THR A 164 5.98 7.47 11.82
N VAL A 165 6.91 6.56 12.09
CA VAL A 165 7.15 5.38 11.25
C VAL A 165 6.37 4.20 11.82
N GLY A 166 5.44 3.66 11.04
CA GLY A 166 4.74 2.42 11.34
C GLY A 166 4.98 1.36 10.27
N THR A 167 5.31 0.14 10.69
CA THR A 167 5.23 -1.08 9.85
C THR A 167 3.89 -1.76 10.09
N ARG A 168 3.10 -1.94 9.03
CA ARG A 168 1.84 -2.71 9.08
C ARG A 168 1.91 -3.85 8.06
N TYR A 169 1.55 -5.05 8.49
CA TYR A 169 1.39 -6.24 7.64
C TYR A 169 -0.08 -6.44 7.33
N GLY A 170 -0.45 -6.54 6.05
CA GLY A 170 -1.72 -7.09 5.51
C GLY A 170 -3.06 -6.52 6.04
N PRO A 171 -4.19 -6.79 5.37
CA PRO A 171 -5.50 -6.61 5.98
C PRO A 171 -5.71 -7.68 7.07
N ARG A 172 -6.57 -7.40 8.07
CA ARG A 172 -7.08 -8.49 8.94
C ARG A 172 -7.77 -9.50 8.04
N GLN A 173 -7.23 -10.71 8.03
CA GLN A 173 -7.53 -11.77 7.08
C GLN A 173 -9.03 -12.04 6.96
N LEU A 174 -9.48 -12.23 5.71
CA LEU A 174 -10.73 -12.90 5.39
C LEU A 174 -10.73 -14.23 6.16
N ARG A 175 -11.55 -14.32 7.20
CA ARG A 175 -11.61 -15.53 8.02
C ARG A 175 -12.01 -16.71 7.13
N PRO A 176 -11.47 -17.91 7.40
CA PRO A 176 -11.89 -19.13 6.72
C PRO A 176 -13.40 -19.37 6.82
#